data_AF-A0A1V5GNC6-F1
#
_entry.id   AF-A0A1V5GNC6-F1
#
_cell.length_a   1.000
_cell.length_b   1.000
_cell.length_c   1.000
_cell.angle_alpha   90.00
_cell.angle_beta   90.00
_cell.angle_gamma   90.00
#
_symmetry.space_group_name_H-M   'P 1'
#
loop_
_entity.id
_entity.type
_entity.pdbx_description
1 polymer ?
#
loop_
_entity_poly.entity_id
_entity_poly.type
_entity_poly.pdbx_seq_one_letter_code
_entity_poly.pdbx_strand_id
1 'polypeptide(L)'
;MISHPDKKDSILLIKRNVHGLIAYEPPGGRVDIDYHALAAENLETCALREVQEEVGVFISIDAYLSSYSFFWPHDLTKCSLYAVFAGTYLGDIPNFAGNGDNDEWPIEPIWVTATELLSKKIILNPTHKGLEEIVFSHLRKNVYQQ
;
A
#
# COMPACT_ATOMS: atom_id res chain seq x y z
N MET A 1 11.64 11.53 -3.69
CA MET A 1 12.38 10.26 -3.49
C MET A 1 12.67 10.14 -2.01
N ILE A 2 12.37 9.00 -1.41
CA ILE A 2 12.58 8.77 0.03
C ILE A 2 13.58 7.64 0.16
N SER A 3 14.79 7.99 0.58
CA SER A 3 15.85 7.02 0.83
C SER A 3 15.38 5.95 1.81
N HIS A 4 15.56 4.69 1.44
CA HIS A 4 15.28 3.56 2.32
C HIS A 4 16.08 3.71 3.63
N PRO A 5 15.44 3.59 4.80
CA PRO A 5 16.13 3.73 6.08
C PRO A 5 17.00 2.51 6.39
N ASP A 6 18.08 2.69 7.14
CA ASP A 6 18.93 1.57 7.62
C ASP A 6 18.23 0.67 8.68
N LYS A 7 16.93 0.89 8.94
CA LYS A 7 16.14 0.16 9.93
C LYS A 7 15.43 -1.03 9.28
N LYS A 8 15.83 -2.25 9.65
CA LYS A 8 15.30 -3.53 9.14
C LYS A 8 13.78 -3.74 9.27
N ASP A 9 13.11 -3.02 10.16
CA ASP A 9 11.66 -3.17 10.43
C ASP A 9 10.82 -2.04 9.82
N SER A 10 11.38 -1.34 8.82
CA SER A 10 10.69 -0.24 8.15
C SER A 10 9.73 -0.74 7.09
N ILE A 11 8.57 -0.11 7.03
CA ILE A 11 7.47 -0.42 6.13
C ILE A 11 7.16 0.84 5.34
N LEU A 12 7.10 0.71 4.02
CA LEU A 12 6.73 1.80 3.14
C LEU A 12 5.21 1.94 3.12
N LEU A 13 4.73 3.14 3.41
CA LEU A 13 3.32 3.54 3.30
C LEU A 13 3.22 4.83 2.49
N ILE A 14 2.00 5.17 2.09
CA ILE A 14 1.60 6.49 1.62
C ILE A 14 0.84 7.18 2.75
N LYS A 15 1.20 8.42 3.01
CA LYS A 15 0.47 9.32 3.90
C LYS A 15 -0.50 10.17 3.07
N ARG A 16 -1.78 10.12 3.41
CA ARG A 16 -2.85 10.91 2.76
C ARG A 16 -3.64 11.73 3.80
N ASN A 17 -4.22 12.84 3.35
CA ASN A 17 -5.20 13.59 4.14
C ASN A 17 -6.61 13.14 3.73
N VAL A 18 -7.22 12.27 4.53
CA VAL A 18 -8.56 11.72 4.28
C VAL A 18 -9.56 12.48 5.13
N HIS A 19 -10.26 13.45 4.54
CA HIS A 19 -11.30 14.25 5.20
C HIS A 19 -10.84 14.95 6.50
N GLY A 20 -9.62 15.47 6.52
CA GLY A 20 -9.05 16.14 7.70
C GLY A 20 -8.33 15.21 8.68
N LEU A 21 -8.31 13.90 8.41
CA LEU A 21 -7.51 12.92 9.13
C LEU A 21 -6.24 12.61 8.32
N ILE A 22 -5.07 12.77 8.93
CA ILE A 22 -3.84 12.20 8.38
C ILE A 22 -3.88 10.70 8.61
N ALA A 23 -3.97 9.94 7.52
CA ALA A 23 -4.06 8.48 7.54
C ALA A 23 -3.03 7.87 6.58
N TYR A 24 -2.69 6.62 6.81
CA TYR A 24 -1.61 5.94 6.10
C TYR A 24 -2.11 4.63 5.49
N GLU A 25 -1.60 4.25 4.33
CA GLU A 25 -1.95 3.00 3.67
C GLU A 25 -0.79 2.47 2.82
N PRO A 26 -0.70 1.16 2.57
CA PRO A 26 0.26 0.65 1.61
C PRO A 26 0.00 1.23 0.21
N PRO A 27 1.05 1.46 -0.59
CA PRO A 27 0.87 1.70 -2.02
C PRO A 27 0.10 0.55 -2.68
N GLY A 28 -0.75 0.88 -3.64
CA GLY A 28 -1.60 -0.05 -4.37
C GLY A 28 -2.73 0.65 -5.09
N GLY A 29 -3.33 -0.06 -6.04
CA GLY A 29 -4.42 0.49 -6.85
C GLY A 29 -5.26 -0.60 -7.49
N ARG A 30 -5.76 -0.32 -8.68
CA ARG A 30 -6.76 -1.17 -9.35
C ARG A 30 -6.07 -2.03 -10.38
N VAL A 31 -6.60 -3.24 -10.55
CA VAL A 31 -6.20 -4.12 -11.66
C VAL A 31 -6.55 -3.42 -12.97
N ASP A 32 -5.56 -3.28 -13.85
CA ASP A 32 -5.74 -2.82 -15.21
C ASP A 32 -6.46 -3.88 -16.05
N ILE A 33 -7.51 -3.44 -16.74
CA ILE A 33 -8.39 -4.29 -17.55
C ILE A 33 -8.48 -3.71 -18.95
N ASP A 34 -8.13 -4.53 -19.95
CA ASP A 34 -8.41 -4.26 -21.35
C ASP A 34 -9.65 -5.05 -21.77
N TYR A 35 -10.78 -4.35 -21.83
CA TYR A 35 -12.07 -4.93 -22.25
C TYR A 35 -12.10 -5.31 -23.72
N HIS A 36 -11.27 -4.71 -24.58
CA HIS A 36 -11.21 -5.05 -26.00
C HIS A 36 -10.40 -6.32 -26.23
N ALA A 37 -9.28 -6.46 -25.52
CA ALA A 37 -8.44 -7.65 -25.58
C ALA A 37 -8.96 -8.82 -24.71
N LEU A 38 -9.98 -8.59 -23.88
CA LEU A 38 -10.47 -9.54 -22.87
C LEU A 38 -9.33 -10.00 -21.93
N ALA A 39 -8.46 -9.06 -21.56
CA ALA A 39 -7.30 -9.31 -20.74
C ALA A 39 -7.33 -8.43 -19.49
N ALA A 40 -6.74 -8.94 -18.42
CA ALA A 40 -6.50 -8.18 -17.20
C ALA A 40 -5.13 -8.61 -16.66
N GLU A 41 -4.42 -7.69 -16.02
CA GLU A 41 -3.25 -8.08 -15.25
C GLU A 41 -3.65 -8.96 -14.04
N ASN A 42 -2.71 -9.75 -13.52
CA ASN A 42 -2.93 -10.45 -12.26
C ASN A 42 -2.64 -9.53 -11.05
N LEU A 43 -3.04 -9.97 -9.86
CA LEU A 43 -2.94 -9.17 -8.64
C LEU A 43 -1.48 -8.83 -8.28
N GLU A 44 -0.56 -9.76 -8.53
CA GLU A 44 0.86 -9.56 -8.31
C GLU A 44 1.44 -8.48 -9.24
N THR A 45 1.08 -8.51 -10.52
CA THR A 45 1.50 -7.51 -11.52
C THR A 45 0.95 -6.14 -11.15
N CYS A 46 -0.33 -6.08 -10.77
CA CYS A 46 -0.97 -4.86 -10.27
C CYS A 46 -0.20 -4.29 -9.07
N ALA A 47 0.07 -5.10 -8.03
CA ALA A 47 0.80 -4.62 -6.85
C ALA A 47 2.21 -4.12 -7.19
N LEU A 48 2.94 -4.80 -8.09
CA LEU A 48 4.25 -4.35 -8.54
C LEU A 48 4.19 -3.03 -9.32
N ARG A 49 3.22 -2.88 -10.23
CA ARG A 49 3.02 -1.68 -11.05
C ARG A 49 2.64 -0.48 -10.19
N GLU A 50 1.63 -0.63 -9.34
CA GLU A 50 1.10 0.45 -8.50
C GLU A 50 2.17 0.99 -7.53
N VAL A 51 2.97 0.11 -6.93
CA VAL A 51 4.11 0.54 -6.10
C VAL A 51 5.11 1.37 -6.90
N GLN A 52 5.39 0.98 -8.14
CA GLN A 52 6.29 1.74 -9.00
C GLN A 52 5.70 3.10 -9.40
N GLU A 53 4.41 3.16 -9.73
CA GLU A 53 3.72 4.36 -10.19
C GLU A 53 3.45 5.38 -9.07
N GLU A 54 3.12 4.90 -7.87
CA GLU A 54 2.77 5.78 -6.74
C GLU A 54 4.01 6.26 -5.98
N VAL A 55 4.96 5.35 -5.70
CA VAL A 55 6.06 5.65 -4.76
C VAL A 55 7.45 5.50 -5.37
N GLY A 56 7.57 4.99 -6.59
CA GLY A 56 8.82 5.04 -7.36
C GLY A 56 9.88 4.07 -6.87
N VAL A 57 9.48 2.88 -6.41
CA VAL A 57 10.40 1.86 -5.89
C VAL A 57 10.19 0.52 -6.59
N PHE A 58 11.27 -0.26 -6.69
CA PHE A 58 11.21 -1.66 -7.06
C PHE A 58 11.00 -2.53 -5.81
N ILE A 59 10.10 -3.49 -5.91
CA ILE A 59 9.88 -4.50 -4.87
C ILE A 59 9.86 -5.92 -5.47
N SER A 60 10.10 -6.93 -4.63
CA SER A 60 9.65 -8.31 -4.88
C SER A 60 8.42 -8.60 -4.02
N ILE A 61 7.51 -9.44 -4.52
CA ILE A 61 6.42 -9.97 -3.69
C ILE A 61 6.92 -11.23 -2.98
N ASP A 62 6.84 -11.22 -1.65
CA ASP A 62 7.30 -12.33 -0.82
C ASP A 62 6.12 -13.24 -0.42
N ALA A 63 4.95 -12.64 -0.17
CA ALA A 63 3.76 -13.38 0.22
C ALA A 63 2.46 -12.61 -0.04
N TYR A 64 1.40 -13.36 -0.36
CA TYR A 64 0.03 -12.90 -0.16
C TYR A 64 -0.34 -13.03 1.32
N LEU A 65 -0.85 -11.95 1.93
CA LEU A 65 -1.21 -11.92 3.34
C LEU A 65 -2.68 -12.30 3.57
N SER A 66 -3.59 -11.61 2.90
CA SER A 66 -5.04 -11.84 2.95
C SER A 66 -5.75 -10.88 1.99
N SER A 67 -7.09 -10.94 1.95
CA SER A 67 -7.93 -9.98 1.23
C SER A 67 -9.12 -9.53 2.05
N TYR A 68 -9.65 -8.35 1.76
CA TYR A 68 -10.85 -7.82 2.40
C TYR A 68 -11.73 -7.07 1.38
N SER A 69 -13.02 -7.00 1.68
CA SER A 69 -13.96 -6.16 0.94
C SER A 69 -13.85 -4.71 1.40
N PHE A 70 -13.86 -3.80 0.43
CA PHE A 70 -13.86 -2.35 0.63
C PHE A 70 -15.10 -1.76 -0.02
N PHE A 71 -15.85 -0.96 0.73
CA PHE A 71 -17.02 -0.23 0.23
C PHE A 71 -16.63 1.23 0.08
N TRP A 72 -16.80 1.77 -1.13
CA TRP A 72 -16.35 3.13 -1.43
C TRP A 72 -17.16 4.13 -0.61
N PRO A 73 -16.52 4.96 0.25
CA PRO A 73 -17.25 5.90 1.11
C PRO A 73 -18.13 6.89 0.35
N HIS A 74 -17.76 7.19 -0.90
CA HIS A 74 -18.46 8.13 -1.79
C HIS A 74 -19.45 7.45 -2.74
N ASP A 75 -19.47 6.11 -2.80
CA ASP A 75 -20.38 5.35 -3.64
C ASP A 75 -20.66 3.97 -3.01
N LEU A 76 -21.71 3.89 -2.19
CA LEU A 76 -22.08 2.68 -1.47
C LEU A 76 -22.57 1.54 -2.39
N THR A 77 -22.80 1.82 -3.68
CA THR A 77 -23.14 0.78 -4.66
C THR A 77 -21.90 0.07 -5.20
N LYS A 78 -20.71 0.63 -4.95
CA LYS A 78 -19.42 0.07 -5.35
C LYS A 78 -18.78 -0.66 -4.19
N CYS A 79 -18.38 -1.90 -4.45
CA CYS A 79 -17.53 -2.70 -3.58
C CYS A 79 -16.33 -3.19 -4.38
N SER A 80 -15.15 -3.16 -3.76
CA SER A 80 -13.92 -3.71 -4.32
C SER A 80 -13.36 -4.77 -3.39
N LEU A 81 -12.67 -5.75 -3.96
CA LEU A 81 -11.82 -6.67 -3.20
C LEU A 81 -10.39 -6.11 -3.22
N TYR A 82 -9.80 -5.95 -2.04
CA TYR A 82 -8.39 -5.62 -1.90
C TYR A 82 -7.61 -6.88 -1.53
N ALA A 83 -6.55 -7.17 -2.26
CA ALA A 83 -5.56 -8.20 -1.91
C ALA A 83 -4.33 -7.51 -1.33
N VAL A 84 -3.86 -7.98 -0.18
CA VAL A 84 -2.72 -7.40 0.54
C VAL A 84 -1.54 -8.33 0.39
N PHE A 85 -0.42 -7.78 -0.08
CA PHE A 85 0.84 -8.50 -0.23
C PHE A 85 1.90 -7.92 0.70
N ALA A 86 2.81 -8.78 1.16
CA ALA A 86 4.09 -8.37 1.71
C ALA A 86 5.15 -8.47 0.62
N GLY A 87 6.07 -7.51 0.60
CA GLY A 87 7.16 -7.48 -0.36
C GLY A 87 8.42 -6.84 0.21
N THR A 88 9.54 -7.16 -0.43
CA THR A 88 10.88 -6.66 -0.08
C THR A 88 11.27 -5.55 -1.03
N TYR A 89 11.76 -4.44 -0.47
CA TYR A 89 12.32 -3.33 -1.25
C TYR A 89 13.64 -3.72 -1.91
N LEU A 90 13.76 -3.39 -3.21
CA LEU A 90 14.93 -3.72 -4.03
C LEU A 90 15.73 -2.48 -4.48
N GLY A 91 15.14 -1.28 -4.39
CA GLY A 91 15.79 -0.03 -4.80
C GLY A 91 14.80 1.02 -5.31
N ASP A 92 15.30 2.23 -5.51
CA ASP A 92 14.52 3.34 -6.07
C ASP A 92 14.55 3.33 -7.61
N ILE A 93 13.48 3.83 -8.23
CA ILE A 93 13.45 4.15 -9.66
C ILE A 93 14.18 5.49 -9.89
N PRO A 94 15.26 5.52 -10.69
CA PRO A 94 15.96 6.77 -11.00
C PRO A 94 15.03 7.78 -11.69
N ASN A 95 15.09 9.05 -11.27
CA ASN A 95 14.31 10.15 -11.84
C ASN A 95 12.78 9.97 -11.77
N PHE A 96 12.28 9.26 -10.76
CA PHE A 96 10.85 9.15 -10.52
C PHE A 96 10.20 10.53 -10.35
N ALA A 97 9.36 10.89 -11.31
CA ALA A 97 8.34 11.92 -11.16
C ALA A 97 7.06 11.16 -10.85
N GLY A 98 6.61 11.21 -9.59
CA GLY A 98 5.46 10.42 -9.17
C GLY A 98 4.19 10.73 -9.95
N ASN A 99 3.17 9.88 -9.77
CA ASN A 99 1.94 10.01 -10.51
C ASN A 99 1.43 11.47 -10.47
N GLY A 100 1.32 12.09 -11.65
CA GLY A 100 0.94 13.48 -11.82
C GLY A 100 -0.58 13.69 -11.84
N ASP A 101 -1.33 12.64 -11.49
CA ASP A 101 -2.78 12.66 -11.50
C ASP A 101 -3.30 13.51 -10.33
N ASN A 102 -3.72 14.73 -10.65
CA ASN A 102 -4.16 15.73 -9.67
C ASN A 102 -5.53 15.38 -9.04
N ASP A 103 -6.19 14.33 -9.50
CA ASP A 103 -7.46 13.83 -8.98
C ASP A 103 -7.28 12.98 -7.70
N GLU A 104 -6.05 12.58 -7.39
CA GLU A 104 -5.72 11.89 -6.15
C GLU A 104 -5.13 12.84 -5.09
N TRP A 105 -5.43 12.56 -3.82
CA TRP A 105 -4.78 13.27 -2.70
C TRP A 105 -3.26 13.12 -2.80
N PRO A 106 -2.48 14.16 -2.45
CA PRO A 106 -1.02 14.13 -2.58
C PRO A 106 -0.44 12.86 -1.97
N ILE A 107 0.23 12.07 -2.81
CA ILE A 107 0.94 10.86 -2.40
C ILE A 107 2.23 11.33 -1.73
N GLU A 108 2.29 11.21 -0.40
CA GLU A 108 3.51 11.43 0.38
C GLU A 108 3.99 10.05 0.85
N PRO A 109 4.91 9.38 0.12
CA PRO A 109 5.46 8.12 0.59
C PRO A 109 6.13 8.34 1.95
N ILE A 110 6.26 7.30 2.78
CA ILE A 110 6.92 7.40 4.09
C ILE A 110 7.33 6.02 4.58
N TRP A 111 8.51 5.92 5.17
CA TRP A 111 8.92 4.74 5.91
C TRP A 111 8.51 4.88 7.37
N VAL A 112 7.79 3.88 7.88
CA VAL A 112 7.38 3.79 9.29
C VAL A 112 7.88 2.49 9.88
N THR A 113 8.25 2.49 11.16
CA THR A 113 8.65 1.24 11.83
C THR A 113 7.43 0.38 12.20
N ALA A 114 7.61 -0.93 12.26
CA ALA A 114 6.59 -1.85 12.77
C ALA A 114 6.11 -1.44 14.18
N THR A 115 7.02 -0.93 15.02
CA THR A 115 6.70 -0.43 16.36
C THR A 115 5.77 0.79 16.34
N GLU A 116 5.97 1.73 15.42
CA GLU A 116 5.11 2.92 15.28
C GLU A 116 3.69 2.55 14.84
N LEU A 117 3.55 1.57 13.94
CA LEU A 117 2.26 1.02 13.53
C LEU A 117 1.57 0.28 14.69
N LEU A 118 2.27 -0.65 15.34
CA LEU A 118 1.71 -1.46 16.41
C LEU A 118 1.33 -0.64 17.66
N SER A 119 2.02 0.48 17.89
CA SER A 119 1.69 1.44 18.95
C SER A 119 0.58 2.44 18.57
N LYS A 120 0.02 2.34 17.36
CA LYS A 120 -1.01 3.24 16.81
C LYS A 120 -0.61 4.71 16.79
N LYS A 121 0.69 5.02 16.75
CA LYS A 121 1.21 6.37 16.46
C LYS A 121 0.93 6.75 15.00
N ILE A 122 0.96 5.74 14.12
CA ILE A 122 0.57 5.81 12.72
C ILE A 122 -0.81 5.19 12.59
N ILE A 123 -1.76 5.95 12.05
CA ILE A 123 -3.15 5.53 11.88
C ILE A 123 -3.33 5.01 10.46
N LEU A 124 -3.52 3.70 10.30
CA LEU A 124 -3.89 3.16 9.00
C LEU A 124 -5.25 3.70 8.57
N ASN A 125 -5.43 3.97 7.28
CA ASN A 125 -6.63 4.59 6.74
C ASN A 125 -7.89 3.80 7.18
N PRO A 126 -8.76 4.39 8.02
CA PRO A 126 -9.85 3.67 8.66
C PRO A 126 -10.97 3.27 7.68
N THR A 127 -10.94 3.79 6.46
CA THR A 127 -11.84 3.35 5.39
C THR A 127 -11.52 1.91 4.95
N HIS A 128 -10.27 1.47 5.08
CA HIS A 128 -9.84 0.09 4.84
C HIS A 128 -9.99 -0.78 6.09
N LYS A 129 -11.25 -1.08 6.47
CA LYS A 129 -11.57 -1.78 7.73
C LYS A 129 -10.85 -3.12 7.96
N GLY A 130 -10.48 -3.85 6.90
CA GLY A 130 -9.75 -5.12 7.00
C GLY A 130 -8.22 -4.98 7.06
N LEU A 131 -7.67 -3.82 6.72
CA LEU A 131 -6.23 -3.64 6.53
C LEU A 131 -5.45 -3.71 7.84
N GLU A 132 -5.94 -3.05 8.91
CA GLU A 132 -5.24 -3.01 10.20
C GLU A 132 -5.00 -4.42 10.74
N GLU A 133 -6.02 -5.29 10.71
CA GLU A 133 -5.92 -6.65 11.21
C GLU A 133 -4.88 -7.46 10.44
N ILE A 134 -4.89 -7.38 9.11
CA ILE A 134 -3.96 -8.09 8.23
C ILE A 134 -2.53 -7.66 8.50
N VAL A 135 -2.28 -6.34 8.48
CA VAL A 135 -0.94 -5.77 8.70
C VAL A 135 -0.45 -6.13 10.10
N PHE A 136 -1.24 -5.92 11.15
CA PHE A 136 -0.80 -6.17 12.52
C PHE A 136 -0.58 -7.66 12.80
N SER A 137 -1.39 -8.54 12.22
CA SER A 137 -1.17 -9.99 12.31
C SER A 137 0.17 -10.39 11.69
N HIS A 138 0.49 -9.86 10.52
CA HIS A 138 1.77 -10.11 9.85
C HIS A 138 2.96 -9.56 10.66
N LEU A 139 2.90 -8.29 11.09
CA LEU A 139 3.97 -7.66 11.85
C LEU A 139 4.26 -8.37 13.18
N ARG A 140 3.22 -8.76 13.93
CA ARG A 140 3.40 -9.49 15.19
C ARG A 140 4.11 -10.82 14.96
N LYS A 141 3.75 -11.58 13.93
CA LYS A 141 4.43 -12.85 13.61
C LYS A 141 5.92 -12.64 13.37
N ASN A 142 6.31 -11.57 12.68
CA ASN A 142 7.70 -11.31 12.36
C ASN A 142 8.50 -10.70 13.52
N VAL A 143 7.87 -9.89 14.39
CA VAL A 143 8.55 -9.30 15.57
C VAL A 143 8.78 -10.36 16.66
N TYR A 144 7.85 -11.29 16.87
CA TYR A 144 7.98 -12.32 17.92
C TYR A 144 8.71 -13.61 17.47
N GLN A 145 9.19 -13.66 16.21
CA GLN A 145 10.01 -14.76 15.69
C GLN A 145 11.50 -14.43 15.61
N GLN A 146 11.90 -13.20 15.98
CA GLN A 146 13.30 -12.77 16.13
C GLN A 146 13.72 -12.79 17.60
#